data_AF-A0A9E2W7C1-F1
#
_entry.id   AF-A0A9E2W7C1-F1
#
_cell.length_a   1.000
_cell.length_b   1.000
_cell.length_c   1.000
_cell.angle_alpha   90.00
_cell.angle_beta   90.00
_cell.angle_gamma   90.00
#
_symmetry.space_group_name_H-M   'P 1'
#
loop_
_entity.id
_entity.type
_entity.pdbx_description
1 polymer ?
#
loop_
_entity_poly.entity_id
_entity_poly.type
_entity_poly.pdbx_seq_one_letter_code
_entity_poly.pdbx_strand_id
1 'polypeptide(L)'
;MSNEKYLNKYRIPSARLQGYDYGANGAYFVTICTQKKIPYFGEIISAAVETDNNPSLVNGDNNPSIVNGDNNPSLVNPPIAADLETDFHPSLRETAIGKIAYDCWVAIPDHFPFVALDEFVIMPDHIHGILFFNKPYQHDWMANTFGRQSQNLGSVLRGFKASVKRFANSNNIEFEWQSRYHDRIIRDENELNRIRLYIKNNPTIWLKDELNPH
;
A
#
# COMPACT_ATOMS: atom_id res chain seq x y z
N MET A 1 30.93 -21.81 -10.23
CA MET A 1 30.27 -20.56 -10.68
C MET A 1 28.91 -20.94 -11.25
N SER A 2 27.87 -20.82 -10.44
CA SER A 2 26.47 -20.99 -10.85
C SER A 2 25.59 -20.18 -9.89
N ASN A 3 24.74 -19.34 -10.47
CA ASN A 3 23.85 -18.37 -9.83
C ASN A 3 22.75 -19.05 -9.00
N GLU A 4 22.74 -18.83 -7.68
CA GLU A 4 21.61 -19.24 -6.81
C GLU A 4 21.33 -18.20 -5.70
N LYS A 5 21.05 -16.94 -6.06
CA LYS A 5 20.65 -15.90 -5.06
C LYS A 5 19.18 -15.50 -5.05
N TYR A 6 18.30 -16.19 -5.77
CA TYR A 6 16.88 -15.81 -5.84
C TYR A 6 15.91 -17.00 -5.80
N LEU A 7 16.11 -17.91 -4.85
CA LEU A 7 15.14 -18.96 -4.58
C LEU A 7 13.95 -18.40 -3.78
N ASN A 8 12.86 -18.14 -4.49
CA ASN A 8 11.47 -18.30 -4.03
C ASN A 8 10.97 -17.56 -2.76
N LYS A 9 11.47 -16.37 -2.40
CA LYS A 9 10.95 -15.65 -1.22
C LYS A 9 9.85 -14.59 -1.47
N TYR A 10 9.61 -14.12 -2.70
CA TYR A 10 8.61 -13.05 -2.93
C TYR A 10 7.75 -13.16 -4.19
N ARG A 11 7.76 -14.30 -4.89
CA ARG A 11 6.84 -14.51 -6.02
C ARG A 11 5.59 -15.25 -5.56
N ILE A 12 4.66 -14.51 -4.97
CA ILE A 12 3.27 -14.96 -4.92
C ILE A 12 2.83 -15.10 -6.39
N PRO A 13 2.44 -16.30 -6.87
CA PRO A 13 1.87 -16.45 -8.21
C PRO A 13 0.74 -15.43 -8.36
N SER A 14 0.55 -14.82 -9.53
CA SER A 14 -0.54 -13.85 -9.65
C SER A 14 -1.83 -14.52 -9.19
N ALA A 15 -2.43 -14.01 -8.12
CA ALA A 15 -3.69 -14.53 -7.57
C ALA A 15 -4.88 -14.28 -8.49
N ARG A 16 -4.61 -13.93 -9.75
CA ARG A 16 -5.58 -13.77 -10.81
C ARG A 16 -6.08 -15.15 -11.19
N LEU A 17 -7.22 -15.54 -10.61
CA LEU A 17 -7.96 -16.73 -11.03
C LEU A 17 -8.33 -16.55 -12.52
N GLN A 18 -7.86 -17.45 -13.38
CA GLN A 18 -8.30 -17.49 -14.78
C GLN A 18 -9.81 -17.78 -14.80
N GLY A 19 -10.60 -16.87 -15.37
CA GLY A 19 -12.06 -16.99 -15.47
C GLY A 19 -12.88 -16.18 -14.44
N TYR A 20 -12.25 -15.40 -13.56
CA TYR A 20 -12.99 -14.51 -12.64
C TYR A 20 -13.24 -13.14 -13.27
N ASP A 21 -14.49 -12.67 -13.20
CA ASP A 21 -14.89 -11.36 -13.70
C ASP A 21 -14.51 -10.26 -12.69
N TYR A 22 -13.45 -9.49 -12.99
CA TYR A 22 -13.06 -8.29 -12.24
C TYR A 22 -14.08 -7.14 -12.38
N GLY A 23 -15.17 -7.39 -13.10
CA GLY A 23 -16.41 -6.65 -13.17
C GLY A 23 -17.45 -7.01 -12.09
N ALA A 24 -17.20 -7.97 -11.20
CA ALA A 24 -18.13 -8.30 -10.12
C ALA A 24 -18.11 -7.29 -8.95
N ASN A 25 -19.20 -7.24 -8.18
CA ASN A 25 -19.21 -6.57 -6.88
C ASN A 25 -18.26 -7.31 -5.93
N GLY A 26 -17.52 -6.58 -5.11
CA GLY A 26 -16.53 -7.19 -4.21
C GLY A 26 -15.49 -6.21 -3.69
N ALA A 27 -14.67 -6.70 -2.75
CA ALA A 27 -13.60 -5.94 -2.13
C ALA A 27 -12.24 -6.33 -2.74
N TYR A 28 -11.42 -5.33 -3.06
CA TYR A 28 -10.11 -5.51 -3.69
C TYR A 28 -9.03 -4.82 -2.88
N PHE A 29 -7.98 -5.55 -2.52
CA PHE A 29 -6.73 -4.99 -2.08
C PHE A 29 -5.84 -4.72 -3.28
N VAL A 30 -5.23 -3.54 -3.34
CA VAL A 30 -4.35 -3.13 -4.44
C VAL A 30 -3.04 -2.54 -3.96
N THR A 31 -2.00 -2.73 -4.78
CA THR A 31 -0.71 -2.05 -4.64
C THR A 31 -0.32 -1.39 -5.95
N ILE A 32 -0.05 -0.08 -5.92
CA ILE A 32 0.37 0.71 -7.07
C ILE A 32 1.74 1.31 -6.79
N CYS A 33 2.73 1.00 -7.63
CA CYS A 33 4.10 1.40 -7.42
C CYS A 33 4.55 2.47 -8.42
N THR A 34 5.40 3.38 -7.96
CA THR A 34 6.18 4.27 -8.83
C THR A 34 7.20 3.47 -9.64
N GLN A 35 7.57 4.01 -10.80
CA GLN A 35 8.56 3.40 -11.69
C GLN A 35 9.87 3.21 -10.92
N LYS A 36 10.43 2.00 -11.00
CA LYS A 36 11.67 1.60 -10.30
C LYS A 36 11.67 1.84 -8.79
N LYS A 37 10.50 1.97 -8.15
CA LYS A 37 10.40 2.22 -6.71
C LYS A 37 11.06 3.54 -6.26
N ILE A 38 11.01 4.55 -7.12
CA ILE A 38 11.53 5.90 -6.79
C ILE A 38 10.57 6.56 -5.77
N PRO A 39 11.08 7.16 -4.68
CA PRO A 39 10.27 7.71 -3.59
C PRO A 39 9.64 9.07 -3.94
N TYR A 40 8.81 9.13 -4.99
CA TYR A 40 8.19 10.38 -5.45
C TYR A 40 7.17 10.96 -4.47
N PHE A 41 6.56 10.15 -3.60
CA PHE A 41 5.46 10.59 -2.75
C PHE A 41 5.92 11.27 -1.46
N GLY A 42 7.16 11.04 -1.02
CA GLY A 42 7.66 11.62 0.21
C GLY A 42 8.63 10.70 0.93
N GLU A 43 8.73 10.91 2.24
CA GLU A 43 9.58 10.15 3.16
C GLU A 43 8.77 9.80 4.40
N ILE A 44 8.97 8.60 4.96
CA ILE A 44 8.35 8.24 6.24
C ILE A 44 9.20 8.84 7.37
N ILE A 45 8.60 9.70 8.18
CA ILE A 45 9.24 10.30 9.34
C ILE A 45 8.66 9.73 10.63
N SER A 46 9.55 9.47 11.60
CA SER A 46 9.14 9.26 13.00
C SER A 46 9.13 10.60 13.71
N ALA A 47 8.10 10.85 14.54
CA ALA A 47 8.01 12.07 15.34
C ALA A 47 9.14 12.22 16.38
N ALA A 48 10.03 11.22 16.55
CA ALA A 48 11.23 11.31 17.38
C ALA A 48 12.44 12.01 16.70
N VAL A 49 12.36 12.41 15.42
CA VAL A 49 13.51 12.92 14.64
C VAL A 49 13.58 14.46 14.55
N GLU A 50 12.74 15.22 15.27
CA GLU A 50 12.80 16.70 15.29
C GLU A 50 13.58 17.33 16.46
N THR A 51 14.35 16.56 17.24
CA THR A 51 15.24 17.05 18.30
C THR A 51 16.49 16.14 18.28
N ASP A 52 17.73 16.52 17.96
CA ASP A 52 18.56 17.60 18.52
C ASP A 52 19.79 17.88 17.63
N ASN A 53 19.95 19.11 17.14
CA ASN A 53 21.27 19.66 16.77
C ASN A 53 21.91 20.35 17.98
N ASN A 54 22.04 19.64 19.12
CA ASN A 54 22.74 20.15 20.29
C ASN A 54 23.80 19.13 20.75
N PRO A 55 25.10 19.35 20.51
CA PRO A 55 26.13 18.38 20.85
C PRO A 55 26.54 18.57 22.31
N SER A 56 25.87 17.93 23.27
CA SER A 56 26.35 17.87 24.66
C SER A 56 25.59 16.84 25.51
N LEU A 57 26.25 15.71 25.79
CA LEU A 57 26.47 15.10 27.12
C LEU A 57 26.45 13.57 27.07
N VAL A 58 27.43 13.00 27.75
CA VAL A 58 27.96 11.63 27.69
C VAL A 58 27.51 10.84 28.92
N ASN A 59 27.61 9.51 28.81
CA ASN A 59 27.73 8.48 29.86
C ASN A 59 26.37 7.94 30.37
N GLY A 60 26.14 6.64 30.56
CA GLY A 60 26.98 5.45 30.51
C GLY A 60 26.18 4.25 31.05
N ASP A 61 26.67 3.06 30.73
CA ASP A 61 26.57 1.83 31.53
C ASP A 61 25.21 1.09 31.67
N ASN A 62 25.10 -0.07 30.99
CA ASN A 62 25.06 -1.42 31.59
C ASN A 62 24.12 -2.40 30.88
N ASN A 63 24.73 -3.39 30.24
CA ASN A 63 24.17 -4.72 29.94
C ASN A 63 24.37 -5.61 31.19
N PRO A 64 23.49 -6.60 31.50
CA PRO A 64 23.83 -7.98 31.09
C PRO A 64 22.63 -8.93 30.78
N SER A 65 22.76 -9.63 29.65
CA SER A 65 22.74 -11.11 29.50
C SER A 65 21.44 -11.94 29.32
N ILE A 66 21.36 -12.54 28.13
CA ILE A 66 21.14 -13.98 27.77
C ILE A 66 19.87 -14.71 28.25
N VAL A 67 19.03 -15.10 27.28
CA VAL A 67 18.40 -16.44 27.21
C VAL A 67 18.32 -16.90 25.75
N ASN A 68 18.77 -18.14 25.50
CA ASN A 68 18.79 -18.82 24.21
C ASN A 68 17.44 -19.51 23.90
N GLY A 69 17.16 -19.70 22.60
CA GLY A 69 16.40 -20.85 22.10
C GLY A 69 14.98 -20.56 21.62
N ASP A 70 14.77 -20.45 20.30
CA ASP A 70 14.20 -21.54 19.50
C ASP A 70 13.79 -21.06 18.10
N ASN A 71 14.27 -21.79 17.09
CA ASN A 71 14.02 -21.57 15.67
C ASN A 71 12.76 -22.33 15.23
N ASN A 72 11.72 -21.62 14.77
CA ASN A 72 10.74 -22.14 13.81
C ASN A 72 9.96 -20.99 13.11
N PRO A 73 10.07 -20.79 11.79
CA PRO A 73 9.35 -19.74 11.08
C PRO A 73 7.99 -20.28 10.58
N SER A 74 7.01 -20.36 11.47
CA SER A 74 5.64 -20.68 11.12
C SER A 74 4.72 -19.55 11.58
N LEU A 75 4.25 -18.75 10.61
CA LEU A 75 3.04 -17.92 10.62
C LEU A 75 2.54 -17.52 12.02
N VAL A 76 3.31 -16.69 12.72
CA VAL A 76 2.87 -16.07 13.97
C VAL A 76 1.92 -14.93 13.63
N ASN A 77 0.67 -15.06 14.06
CA ASN A 77 -0.27 -13.96 14.18
C ASN A 77 0.42 -12.80 14.94
N PRO A 78 0.31 -11.54 14.50
CA PRO A 78 0.82 -10.44 15.31
C PRO A 78 0.09 -10.43 16.66
N PRO A 79 0.81 -10.16 17.78
CA PRO A 79 0.22 -10.17 19.10
C PRO A 79 -0.90 -9.12 19.18
N ILE A 80 -1.99 -9.51 19.83
CA ILE A 80 -3.07 -8.62 20.25
C ILE A 80 -2.43 -7.65 21.26
N ALA A 81 -2.03 -6.47 20.79
CA ALA A 81 -1.62 -5.36 21.64
C ALA A 81 -2.77 -4.36 21.69
N ALA A 82 -3.76 -4.65 22.53
CA ALA A 82 -4.52 -3.62 23.20
C ALA A 82 -3.84 -3.43 24.55
N ASP A 83 -3.18 -2.28 24.75
CA ASP A 83 -3.14 -1.51 26.00
C ASP A 83 -2.01 -0.46 25.91
N LEU A 84 -2.44 0.80 25.77
CA LEU A 84 -1.72 2.06 26.00
C LEU A 84 -0.19 2.12 25.73
N GLU A 85 0.19 2.52 24.53
CA GLU A 85 1.39 3.35 24.33
C GLU A 85 1.01 4.54 23.43
N THR A 86 1.33 5.73 23.90
CA THR A 86 1.02 7.03 23.30
C THR A 86 1.54 7.16 21.86
N ASP A 87 0.61 7.26 20.90
CA ASP A 87 0.54 8.08 19.68
C ASP A 87 1.82 8.46 18.88
N PHE A 88 2.85 7.62 18.82
CA PHE A 88 3.97 7.81 17.90
C PHE A 88 3.86 6.89 16.68
N HIS A 89 2.94 7.21 15.77
CA HIS A 89 2.83 6.53 14.48
C HIS A 89 3.68 7.24 13.41
N PRO A 90 4.61 6.53 12.73
CA PRO A 90 5.33 7.09 11.59
C PRO A 90 4.35 7.56 10.51
N SER A 91 4.65 8.71 9.90
CA SER A 91 3.78 9.34 8.90
C SER A 91 4.56 9.79 7.68
N LEU A 92 3.86 9.95 6.55
CA LEU A 92 4.45 10.43 5.32
C LEU A 92 4.61 11.95 5.38
N ARG A 93 5.85 12.43 5.31
CA ARG A 93 6.13 13.80 4.90
C ARG A 93 6.03 13.88 3.39
N GLU A 94 4.88 14.34 2.92
CA GLU A 94 4.52 14.29 1.51
C GLU A 94 5.22 15.34 0.63
N THR A 95 5.49 14.96 -0.61
CA THR A 95 5.80 15.92 -1.69
C THR A 95 4.53 16.47 -2.32
N ALA A 96 4.64 17.41 -3.26
CA ALA A 96 3.50 17.83 -4.09
C ALA A 96 2.84 16.66 -4.85
N ILE A 97 3.62 15.66 -5.31
CA ILE A 97 3.10 14.47 -5.96
C ILE A 97 2.43 13.54 -4.93
N GLY A 98 2.99 13.41 -3.73
CA GLY A 98 2.37 12.68 -2.61
C GLY A 98 0.99 13.24 -2.27
N LYS A 99 0.90 14.55 -2.07
CA LYS A 99 -0.36 15.23 -1.82
C LYS A 99 -1.39 14.99 -2.93
N ILE A 100 -0.99 15.14 -4.18
CA ILE A 100 -1.91 14.93 -5.31
C ILE A 100 -2.32 13.47 -5.46
N ALA A 101 -1.45 12.53 -5.12
CA ALA A 101 -1.82 11.12 -5.06
C ALA A 101 -2.89 10.88 -3.97
N TYR A 102 -2.76 11.51 -2.79
CA TYR A 102 -3.80 11.49 -1.76
C TYR A 102 -5.12 12.07 -2.27
N ASP A 103 -5.09 13.32 -2.77
CA ASP A 103 -6.28 14.02 -3.26
C ASP A 103 -6.99 13.21 -4.37
N CYS A 104 -6.23 12.66 -5.32
CA CYS A 104 -6.79 11.82 -6.39
C CYS A 104 -7.35 10.49 -5.88
N TRP A 105 -6.79 9.92 -4.82
CA TRP A 105 -7.27 8.67 -4.24
C TRP A 105 -8.60 8.89 -3.52
N VAL A 106 -8.68 9.92 -2.66
CA VAL A 106 -9.92 10.24 -1.94
C VAL A 106 -11.06 10.71 -2.85
N ALA A 107 -10.74 11.27 -4.02
CA ALA A 107 -11.70 11.65 -5.06
C ALA A 107 -12.20 10.48 -5.94
N ILE A 108 -11.72 9.25 -5.72
CA ILE A 108 -12.17 8.08 -6.51
C ILE A 108 -13.70 7.93 -6.47
N PRO A 109 -14.40 7.98 -5.32
CA PRO A 109 -15.85 7.83 -5.27
C PRO A 109 -16.60 8.93 -6.04
N ASP A 110 -16.08 10.15 -6.09
CA ASP A 110 -16.70 11.26 -6.84
C ASP A 110 -16.71 10.99 -8.35
N HIS A 111 -15.65 10.36 -8.86
CA HIS A 111 -15.53 9.97 -10.27
C HIS A 111 -16.15 8.61 -10.59
N PHE A 112 -16.21 7.73 -9.59
CA PHE A 112 -16.72 6.37 -9.70
C PHE A 112 -17.67 6.07 -8.53
N PRO A 113 -18.93 6.54 -8.57
CA PRO A 113 -19.87 6.43 -7.44
C PRO A 113 -20.23 5.00 -6.99
N PHE A 114 -19.88 4.00 -7.81
CA PHE A 114 -20.00 2.58 -7.47
C PHE A 114 -18.79 2.04 -6.69
N VAL A 115 -17.82 2.89 -6.34
CA VAL A 115 -16.62 2.53 -5.59
C VAL A 115 -16.66 3.22 -4.23
N ALA A 116 -16.44 2.45 -3.16
CA ALA A 116 -16.18 2.98 -1.83
C ALA A 116 -14.73 2.68 -1.42
N LEU A 117 -14.14 3.60 -0.68
CA LEU A 117 -12.79 3.47 -0.13
C LEU A 117 -12.85 2.84 1.26
N ASP A 118 -11.78 2.14 1.61
CA ASP A 118 -11.48 1.68 2.97
C ASP A 118 -9.99 1.97 3.21
N GLU A 119 -9.37 1.30 4.19
CA GLU A 119 -8.00 1.53 4.62
C GLU A 119 -7.02 1.61 3.43
N PHE A 120 -6.21 2.66 3.43
CA PHE A 120 -5.15 2.88 2.45
C PHE A 120 -3.98 3.63 3.10
N VAL A 121 -2.80 3.50 2.51
CA VAL A 121 -1.60 4.23 2.92
C VAL A 121 -0.79 4.61 1.69
N ILE A 122 -0.27 5.84 1.70
CA ILE A 122 0.72 6.30 0.73
C ILE A 122 2.09 6.17 1.40
N MET A 123 2.93 5.36 0.77
CA MET A 123 4.34 5.17 1.12
C MET A 123 5.20 5.96 0.14
N PRO A 124 6.50 6.17 0.40
CA PRO A 124 7.38 6.94 -0.47
C PRO A 124 7.29 6.55 -1.95
N ASP A 125 7.25 5.25 -2.26
CA ASP A 125 7.31 4.72 -3.63
C ASP A 125 6.07 3.94 -4.08
N HIS A 126 5.05 3.80 -3.23
CA HIS A 126 3.88 3.00 -3.53
C HIS A 126 2.66 3.36 -2.70
N ILE A 127 1.51 2.86 -3.13
CA ILE A 127 0.24 3.04 -2.43
C ILE A 127 -0.35 1.65 -2.23
N HIS A 128 -0.80 1.38 -1.02
CA HIS A 128 -1.66 0.24 -0.69
C HIS A 128 -3.06 0.75 -0.39
N GLY A 129 -4.09 0.04 -0.82
CA GLY A 129 -5.45 0.42 -0.48
C GLY A 129 -6.49 -0.66 -0.73
N ILE A 130 -7.64 -0.49 -0.08
CA ILE A 130 -8.81 -1.35 -0.22
C ILE A 130 -9.93 -0.58 -0.92
N LEU A 131 -10.54 -1.20 -1.93
CA LEU A 131 -11.65 -0.65 -2.71
C LEU A 131 -12.82 -1.62 -2.70
N PHE A 132 -14.01 -1.14 -2.36
CA PHE A 132 -15.27 -1.89 -2.50
C PHE A 132 -15.99 -1.48 -3.78
N PHE A 133 -16.40 -2.45 -4.59
CA PHE A 133 -17.19 -2.23 -5.79
C PHE A 133 -18.64 -2.65 -5.52
N ASN A 134 -19.53 -1.66 -5.55
CA ASN A 134 -20.97 -1.76 -5.34
C ASN A 134 -21.69 -1.23 -6.58
N LYS A 135 -21.68 -2.03 -7.66
CA LYS A 135 -22.39 -1.68 -8.90
C LYS A 135 -23.88 -1.92 -8.72
N PRO A 136 -24.73 -1.01 -9.23
CA PRO A 136 -26.15 -1.25 -9.28
C PRO A 136 -26.40 -2.53 -10.10
N TYR A 137 -27.31 -3.37 -9.62
CA TYR A 137 -27.69 -4.61 -10.29
C TYR A 137 -28.15 -4.27 -11.72
N GLN A 138 -27.46 -4.78 -12.74
CA GLN A 138 -27.90 -4.62 -14.12
C GLN A 138 -29.12 -5.53 -14.33
N HIS A 139 -30.32 -4.97 -14.24
CA HIS A 139 -31.57 -5.73 -14.36
C HIS A 139 -31.92 -6.07 -15.82
N ASP A 140 -31.35 -5.34 -16.79
CA ASP A 140 -31.61 -5.57 -18.21
C ASP A 140 -30.50 -6.39 -18.84
N TRP A 141 -30.85 -7.57 -19.35
CA TRP A 141 -30.05 -8.27 -20.34
C TRP A 141 -30.06 -7.41 -21.63
N MET A 142 -29.15 -6.46 -21.74
CA MET A 142 -28.85 -5.85 -23.03
C MET A 142 -27.71 -6.67 -23.63
N ALA A 143 -27.92 -7.17 -24.85
CA ALA A 143 -26.90 -7.90 -25.59
C ALA A 143 -25.54 -7.19 -25.46
N ASN A 144 -24.49 -7.94 -25.12
CA ASN A 144 -23.12 -7.45 -24.95
C ASN A 144 -22.72 -6.58 -26.15
N THR A 145 -22.91 -5.27 -26.03
CA THR A 145 -22.29 -4.33 -26.94
C THR A 145 -20.82 -4.36 -26.55
N PHE A 146 -19.92 -4.60 -27.50
CA PHE A 146 -18.46 -4.51 -27.35
C PHE A 146 -18.03 -3.06 -27.00
N GLY A 147 -18.53 -2.54 -25.89
CA GLY A 147 -18.26 -1.23 -25.33
C GLY A 147 -17.10 -1.32 -24.34
N ARG A 148 -16.45 -0.18 -24.09
CA ARG A 148 -15.37 -0.09 -23.09
C ARG A 148 -15.91 -0.57 -21.74
N GLN A 149 -15.34 -1.65 -21.18
CA GLN A 149 -15.60 -2.09 -19.81
C GLN A 149 -15.11 -1.00 -18.83
N SER A 150 -15.92 0.03 -18.61
CA SER A 150 -15.57 1.22 -17.81
C SER A 150 -15.78 1.02 -16.31
N GLN A 151 -16.61 0.05 -15.94
CA GLN A 151 -16.94 -0.26 -14.55
C GLN A 151 -16.12 -1.46 -14.06
N ASN A 152 -14.80 -1.32 -13.93
CA ASN A 152 -13.95 -2.35 -13.31
C ASN A 152 -12.74 -1.73 -12.63
N LEU A 153 -12.03 -2.52 -11.84
CA LEU A 153 -10.83 -2.09 -11.12
C LEU A 153 -9.79 -1.43 -12.03
N GLY A 154 -9.56 -2.00 -13.22
CA GLY A 154 -8.58 -1.47 -14.16
C GLY A 154 -8.91 -0.07 -14.67
N SER A 155 -10.18 0.23 -14.90
CA SER A 155 -10.63 1.56 -15.32
C SER A 155 -10.51 2.60 -14.20
N VAL A 156 -10.86 2.22 -12.96
CA VAL A 156 -10.70 3.09 -11.78
C VAL A 156 -9.22 3.43 -11.55
N LEU A 157 -8.35 2.42 -11.50
CA LEU A 157 -6.92 2.63 -11.28
C LEU A 157 -6.24 3.36 -12.44
N ARG A 158 -6.73 3.17 -13.67
CA ARG A 158 -6.26 3.96 -14.82
C ARG A 158 -6.62 5.44 -14.64
N GLY A 159 -7.85 5.75 -14.25
CA GLY A 159 -8.29 7.12 -13.98
C GLY A 159 -7.46 7.80 -12.89
N PHE A 160 -7.24 7.08 -11.78
CA PHE A 160 -6.37 7.50 -10.69
C PHE A 160 -4.93 7.82 -11.19
N LYS A 161 -4.26 6.84 -11.81
CA LYS A 161 -2.88 6.99 -12.29
C LYS A 161 -2.73 8.12 -13.30
N ALA A 162 -3.71 8.26 -14.20
CA ALA A 162 -3.73 9.31 -15.21
C ALA A 162 -3.86 10.71 -14.59
N SER A 163 -4.65 10.87 -13.52
CA SER A 163 -4.81 12.17 -12.85
C SER A 163 -3.54 12.64 -12.16
N VAL A 164 -2.86 11.76 -11.43
CA VAL A 164 -1.56 12.07 -10.82
C VAL A 164 -0.51 12.38 -11.90
N LYS A 165 -0.45 11.57 -12.96
CA LYS A 165 0.49 11.80 -14.07
C LYS A 165 0.22 13.10 -14.82
N ARG A 166 -1.06 13.46 -15.02
CA ARG A 166 -1.46 14.74 -15.63
C ARG A 166 -0.98 15.92 -14.81
N PHE A 167 -1.13 15.86 -13.47
CA PHE A 167 -0.60 16.88 -12.58
C PHE A 167 0.92 17.00 -12.70
N ALA A 168 1.64 15.87 -12.64
CA ALA A 168 3.10 15.88 -12.75
C ALA A 168 3.58 16.53 -14.06
N ASN A 169 3.00 16.12 -15.19
CA ASN A 169 3.33 16.68 -16.51
C ASN A 169 3.02 18.18 -16.60
N SER A 170 1.88 18.62 -16.05
CA SER A 170 1.46 20.04 -16.11
C SER A 170 2.33 20.94 -15.23
N ASN A 171 3.01 20.37 -14.23
CA ASN A 171 3.91 21.08 -13.33
C ASN A 171 5.40 20.78 -13.63
N ASN A 172 5.70 20.12 -14.74
CA ASN A 172 7.05 19.73 -15.14
C ASN A 172 7.82 18.94 -14.04
N ILE A 173 7.10 18.06 -13.34
CA ILE A 173 7.66 17.17 -12.32
C ILE A 173 7.94 15.81 -12.97
N GLU A 174 9.19 15.32 -12.83
CA GLU A 174 9.52 13.95 -13.23
C GLU A 174 8.76 12.97 -12.35
N PHE A 175 7.96 12.12 -12.99
CA PHE A 175 7.15 11.13 -12.29
C PHE A 175 6.69 10.06 -13.27
N GLU A 176 6.86 8.79 -12.92
CA GLU A 176 6.32 7.69 -13.68
C GLU A 176 5.78 6.60 -12.77
N TRP A 177 4.73 5.93 -13.22
CA TRP A 177 4.21 4.73 -12.58
C TRP A 177 4.86 3.48 -13.17
N GLN A 178 4.93 2.39 -12.39
CA GLN A 178 5.05 1.07 -13.01
C GLN A 178 3.84 0.79 -13.90
N SER A 179 4.03 0.05 -14.98
CA SER A 179 2.96 -0.23 -15.94
C SER A 179 1.79 -1.00 -15.32
N ARG A 180 2.09 -2.00 -14.49
CA ARG A 180 1.11 -2.85 -13.81
C ARG A 180 0.91 -2.43 -12.35
N TYR A 181 -0.20 -2.89 -11.78
CA TYR A 181 -0.49 -2.85 -10.34
C TYR A 181 -0.70 -4.29 -9.86
N HIS A 182 -0.55 -4.50 -8.56
CA HIS A 182 -0.94 -5.74 -7.90
C HIS A 182 -2.36 -5.61 -7.39
N ASP A 183 -3.14 -6.67 -7.48
CA ASP A 183 -4.52 -6.72 -7.02
C ASP A 183 -4.86 -8.12 -6.45
N ARG A 184 -5.73 -8.15 -5.43
CA ARG A 184 -6.26 -9.36 -4.83
C ARG A 184 -7.69 -9.14 -4.36
N ILE A 185 -8.58 -10.09 -4.67
CA ILE A 185 -9.95 -10.11 -4.16
C ILE A 185 -9.94 -10.54 -2.70
N ILE A 186 -10.64 -9.78 -1.85
CA ILE A 186 -10.86 -10.05 -0.43
C ILE A 186 -12.17 -10.84 -0.32
N ARG A 187 -12.12 -12.00 0.31
CA ARG A 187 -13.22 -12.98 0.27
C ARG A 187 -14.07 -13.03 1.53
N ASP A 188 -13.51 -12.58 2.66
CA ASP A 188 -14.16 -12.60 3.96
C ASP A 188 -13.67 -11.48 4.88
N GLU A 189 -14.39 -11.28 5.99
CA GLU A 189 -14.13 -10.23 6.96
C GLU A 189 -12.81 -10.42 7.73
N ASN A 190 -12.38 -11.67 7.97
CA ASN A 190 -11.11 -11.94 8.63
C ASN A 190 -9.93 -11.53 7.74
N GLU A 191 -10.01 -11.84 6.44
CA GLU A 191 -9.04 -11.38 5.45
C GLU A 191 -9.03 -9.85 5.35
N LEU A 192 -10.20 -9.23 5.30
CA LEU A 192 -10.34 -7.77 5.29
C LEU A 192 -9.63 -7.13 6.48
N ASN A 193 -9.91 -7.59 7.69
CA ASN A 193 -9.33 -7.05 8.92
C ASN A 193 -7.80 -7.25 8.99
N ARG A 194 -7.28 -8.37 8.51
CA ARG A 194 -5.83 -8.58 8.40
C ARG A 194 -5.17 -7.59 7.42
N ILE A 195 -5.81 -7.32 6.28
CA ILE A 195 -5.28 -6.38 5.29
C ILE A 195 -5.34 -4.94 5.83
N ARG A 196 -6.43 -4.54 6.49
CA ARG A 196 -6.51 -3.24 7.18
C ARG A 196 -5.37 -3.07 8.18
N LEU A 197 -5.13 -4.07 9.02
CA LEU A 197 -4.02 -4.03 9.99
C LEU A 197 -2.65 -3.95 9.31
N TYR A 198 -2.44 -4.70 8.22
CA TYR A 198 -1.22 -4.62 7.42
C TYR A 198 -1.00 -3.21 6.87
N ILE A 199 -2.03 -2.58 6.32
CA ILE A 199 -1.95 -1.22 5.76
C ILE A 199 -1.59 -0.22 6.87
N LYS A 200 -2.27 -0.26 8.02
CA LYS A 200 -2.00 0.63 9.16
C LYS A 200 -0.57 0.50 9.68
N ASN A 201 -0.04 -0.71 9.72
CA ASN A 201 1.30 -0.98 10.24
C ASN A 201 2.41 -0.77 9.21
N ASN A 202 2.08 -0.49 7.94
CA ASN A 202 3.06 -0.40 6.87
C ASN A 202 4.12 0.70 7.12
N PRO A 203 3.77 1.93 7.56
CA PRO A 203 4.77 2.96 7.88
C PRO A 203 5.78 2.52 8.94
N THR A 204 5.31 1.79 9.97
CA THR A 204 6.17 1.26 11.03
C THR A 204 7.12 0.17 10.51
N ILE A 205 6.62 -0.72 9.65
CA ILE A 205 7.45 -1.76 9.03
C ILE A 205 8.51 -1.13 8.12
N TRP A 206 8.12 -0.15 7.31
CA TRP A 206 9.02 0.58 6.41
C TRP A 206 10.21 1.19 7.14
N LEU A 207 9.97 1.91 8.23
CA LEU A 207 11.03 2.54 9.00
C LEU A 207 11.99 1.50 9.62
N LYS A 208 11.46 0.35 10.07
CA LYS A 208 12.29 -0.73 10.62
C LYS A 208 13.20 -1.36 9.56
N ASP A 209 12.70 -1.50 8.33
CA ASP A 209 13.45 -2.05 7.21
C ASP A 209 14.54 -1.07 6.74
N GLU A 210 14.25 0.23 6.67
CA GLU A 210 15.25 1.27 6.33
C GLU A 210 16.38 1.37 7.34
N LEU A 211 16.11 1.18 8.63
CA LEU A 211 17.13 1.17 9.68
C LEU A 211 17.99 -0.10 9.68
N ASN A 212 17.54 -1.19 9.03
CA ASN A 212 18.25 -2.47 8.98
C ASN A 212 18.36 -3.02 7.54
N PRO A 213 19.06 -2.31 6.64
CA PRO A 213 19.25 -2.78 5.26
C PRO A 213 20.11 -4.06 5.27
N HIS A 214 19.56 -5.15 4.75
CA HIS A 214 20.24 -6.45 4.60
C HIS A 214 21.29 -6.50 3.49
#